data_AF-A0A937TX42-F1
#
_entry.id   AF-A0A937TX42-F1
#
_cell.length_a   1.000
_cell.length_b   1.000
_cell.length_c   1.000
_cell.angle_alpha   90.00
_cell.angle_beta   90.00
_cell.angle_gamma   90.00
#
_symmetry.space_group_name_H-M   'P 1'
#
loop_
_entity.id
_entity.type
_entity.pdbx_description
1 polymer ?
#
loop_
_entity_poly.entity_id
_entity_poly.type
_entity_poly.pdbx_seq_one_letter_code
_entity_poly.pdbx_strand_id
1 'polypeptide(L)'
;MTSSSPPTIFYCHCANADIISQDVRQAVFTGLRASPAAFEPTSDLCGLAAERDPLLKRIASSRNIRIAACHERAVRWLFATAGAPLPDEGVKIVNMTSGSADEILTALLAGVPCGSCCGQSERPEPQAAAEGQWKPWFPVIDYDRCTGCKQCLNFCLFGVFEISSDDKVRVANPANCKLNCPACARICPETAVIFPKHPSPPINGGTVDDDQAHAEATRVNLQELLKGDVYEVLRQRDGRKVAQDIQQAMEERAKCSCASKPLETLRASMAASSPVCDCDCECHEVESQADTLQPCEPDCDCNQTDDDGRK
;
A
#
# COMPACT_ATOMS: atom_id res chain seq x y z
N MET A 1 28.01 -33.82 23.49
CA MET A 1 28.60 -32.53 23.07
C MET A 1 28.16 -32.27 21.63
N THR A 2 26.99 -31.65 21.45
CA THR A 2 26.45 -31.37 20.11
C THR A 2 27.23 -30.20 19.52
N SER A 3 28.15 -30.49 18.60
CA SER A 3 28.82 -29.47 17.78
C SER A 3 27.77 -28.81 16.88
N SER A 4 27.07 -27.80 17.41
CA SER A 4 26.16 -26.97 16.64
C SER A 4 26.96 -26.27 15.56
N SER A 5 26.64 -26.53 14.29
CA SER A 5 27.25 -25.83 13.17
C SER A 5 27.09 -24.31 13.35
N PRO A 6 28.12 -23.51 13.01
CA PRO A 6 28.03 -22.07 13.13
C PRO A 6 26.87 -21.56 12.27
N PRO A 7 26.16 -20.52 12.74
CA PRO A 7 25.02 -19.97 12.03
C PRO A 7 25.48 -19.26 10.75
N THR A 8 24.69 -19.37 9.68
CA THR A 8 24.89 -18.60 8.46
C THR A 8 24.02 -17.35 8.53
N ILE A 9 24.64 -16.17 8.50
CA ILE A 9 23.93 -14.89 8.68
C ILE A 9 23.70 -14.23 7.31
N PHE A 10 22.46 -13.82 7.05
CA PHE A 10 22.07 -13.05 5.89
C PHE A 10 21.53 -11.69 6.34
N TYR A 11 21.97 -10.63 5.68
CA TYR A 11 21.57 -9.26 6.01
C TYR A 11 20.84 -8.62 4.84
N CYS A 12 19.59 -8.21 5.03
CA CYS A 12 18.83 -7.45 4.05
C CYS A 12 19.01 -5.94 4.30
N HIS A 13 19.58 -5.22 3.35
CA HIS A 13 19.77 -3.78 3.44
C HIS A 13 18.47 -2.99 3.20
N CYS A 14 17.42 -3.62 2.64
CA CYS A 14 16.16 -2.96 2.29
C CYS A 14 16.39 -1.66 1.49
N ALA A 15 17.23 -1.73 0.45
CA ALA A 15 17.72 -0.57 -0.29
C ALA A 15 16.62 0.30 -0.93
N ASN A 16 15.45 -0.30 -1.18
CA ASN A 16 14.36 0.30 -1.94
C ASN A 16 13.16 0.73 -1.07
N ALA A 17 13.30 0.82 0.26
CA ALA A 17 12.25 1.31 1.16
C ALA A 17 12.80 1.76 2.52
N ASP A 18 12.11 2.71 3.15
CA ASP A 18 12.45 3.25 4.48
C ASP A 18 11.59 2.65 5.60
N ILE A 19 11.34 1.33 5.52
CA ILE A 19 10.65 0.58 6.58
C ILE A 19 11.58 0.25 7.76
N ILE A 20 12.90 0.28 7.54
CA ILE A 20 13.92 0.13 8.57
C ILE A 20 14.69 1.46 8.58
N SER A 21 14.85 2.07 9.76
CA SER A 21 15.54 3.34 9.86
C SER A 21 16.99 3.22 9.38
N GLN A 22 17.49 4.27 8.74
CA GLN A 22 18.85 4.31 8.21
C GLN A 22 19.90 4.07 9.30
N ASP A 23 19.69 4.64 10.49
CA ASP A 23 20.58 4.48 11.65
C ASP A 23 20.68 3.02 12.09
N VAL A 24 19.55 2.32 12.18
CA VAL A 24 19.54 0.89 12.57
C VAL A 24 20.20 0.03 11.49
N ARG A 25 19.90 0.27 10.20
CA ARG A 25 20.55 -0.43 9.09
C ARG A 25 22.07 -0.29 9.16
N GLN A 26 22.55 0.94 9.30
CA GLN A 26 23.98 1.23 9.31
C GLN A 26 24.67 0.67 10.56
N ALA A 27 24.04 0.79 11.73
CA ALA A 27 24.58 0.29 12.99
C ALA A 27 24.69 -1.25 12.99
N VAL A 28 23.65 -1.95 12.54
CA VAL A 28 23.66 -3.42 12.43
C VAL A 28 24.69 -3.88 11.40
N PHE A 29 24.74 -3.26 10.22
CA PHE A 29 25.73 -3.62 9.20
C PHE A 29 27.18 -3.40 9.69
N THR A 30 27.43 -2.26 10.35
CA THR A 30 28.74 -1.94 10.93
C THR A 30 29.11 -2.92 12.04
N GLY A 31 28.17 -3.25 12.93
CA GLY A 31 28.38 -4.25 13.99
C GLY A 31 28.66 -5.65 13.43
N LEU A 32 27.96 -6.07 12.38
CA LEU A 32 28.22 -7.34 11.70
C LEU A 32 29.61 -7.35 11.03
N ARG A 33 30.06 -6.24 10.43
CA ARG A 33 31.41 -6.10 9.86
C ARG A 33 32.51 -6.14 10.92
N ALA A 34 32.25 -5.57 12.10
CA ALA A 34 33.17 -5.62 13.23
C ALA A 34 33.20 -7.00 13.92
N SER A 35 32.18 -7.83 13.70
CA SER A 35 32.08 -9.17 14.29
C SER A 35 32.90 -10.22 13.53
N PRO A 36 33.35 -11.30 14.21
CA PRO A 36 34.01 -12.42 13.55
C PRO A 36 33.05 -13.31 12.74
N ALA A 37 31.74 -13.08 12.82
CA ALA A 37 30.76 -13.88 12.11
C ALA A 37 30.85 -13.64 10.59
N ALA A 38 30.81 -14.71 9.81
CA ALA A 38 30.57 -14.60 8.37
C ALA A 38 29.10 -14.22 8.15
N PHE A 39 28.86 -13.18 7.35
CA PHE A 39 27.52 -12.82 6.90
C PHE A 39 27.54 -12.44 5.42
N GLU A 40 26.41 -12.64 4.75
CA GLU A 40 26.20 -12.29 3.35
C GLU A 40 25.20 -11.12 3.27
N PRO A 41 25.63 -9.93 2.81
CA PRO A 41 24.73 -8.81 2.58
C PRO A 41 23.95 -8.98 1.28
N THR A 42 22.69 -8.55 1.30
CA THR A 42 21.79 -8.49 0.16
C THR A 42 21.15 -7.10 0.12
N SER A 43 21.02 -6.51 -1.06
CA SER A 43 20.43 -5.17 -1.23
C SER A 43 18.96 -5.13 -0.82
N ASP A 44 18.12 -6.02 -1.37
CA ASP A 44 16.69 -6.07 -1.08
C ASP A 44 16.10 -7.47 -1.33
N LEU A 45 15.68 -8.15 -0.26
CA LEU A 45 15.00 -9.45 -0.35
C LEU A 45 13.70 -9.37 -1.18
N CYS A 46 13.03 -8.21 -1.20
CA CYS A 46 11.81 -8.04 -2.00
C CYS A 46 12.12 -8.13 -3.51
N GLY A 47 13.23 -7.51 -3.94
CA GLY A 47 13.67 -7.56 -5.34
C GLY A 47 14.02 -8.98 -5.76
N LEU A 48 14.85 -9.65 -4.95
CA LEU A 48 15.22 -11.06 -5.20
C LEU A 48 13.99 -11.97 -5.28
N ALA A 49 13.00 -11.76 -4.40
CA ALA A 49 11.80 -12.58 -4.40
C ALA A 49 10.92 -12.35 -5.64
N ALA A 50 10.81 -11.10 -6.09
CA ALA A 50 10.07 -10.77 -7.30
C ALA A 50 10.70 -11.40 -8.56
N GLU A 51 12.03 -11.44 -8.63
CA GLU A 51 12.79 -12.02 -9.74
C GLU A 51 12.99 -13.54 -9.60
N ARG A 52 12.59 -14.13 -8.47
CA ARG A 52 12.83 -15.54 -8.11
C ARG A 52 14.31 -15.91 -8.16
N ASP A 53 15.15 -15.03 -7.63
CA ASP A 53 16.60 -15.15 -7.69
C ASP A 53 17.09 -16.48 -7.04
N PRO A 54 17.98 -17.24 -7.69
CA PRO A 54 18.55 -18.49 -7.15
C PRO A 54 19.23 -18.35 -5.79
N LEU A 55 19.67 -17.15 -5.40
CA LEU A 55 20.23 -16.84 -4.09
C LEU A 55 19.27 -17.23 -2.97
N LEU A 56 17.95 -17.00 -3.13
CA LEU A 56 16.97 -17.37 -2.11
C LEU A 56 16.92 -18.90 -1.89
N LYS A 57 17.07 -19.69 -2.95
CA LYS A 57 17.18 -21.16 -2.84
C LYS A 57 18.45 -21.59 -2.12
N ARG A 58 19.57 -20.90 -2.38
CA ARG A 58 20.84 -21.12 -1.66
C ARG A 58 20.70 -20.80 -0.17
N ILE A 59 20.08 -19.67 0.16
CA ILE A 59 19.78 -19.31 1.56
C ILE A 59 18.94 -20.42 2.20
N ALA A 60 17.80 -20.78 1.62
CA ALA A 60 16.87 -21.75 2.19
C ALA A 60 17.47 -23.16 2.36
N SER A 61 18.49 -23.51 1.56
CA SER A 61 19.21 -24.79 1.66
C SER A 61 20.31 -24.80 2.72
N SER A 62 20.66 -23.64 3.31
CA SER A 62 21.67 -23.54 4.35
C SER A 62 21.18 -24.12 5.68
N ARG A 63 22.11 -24.58 6.53
CA ARG A 63 21.78 -25.03 7.90
C ARG A 63 21.99 -23.90 8.90
N ASN A 64 21.12 -23.83 9.91
CA ASN A 64 21.19 -22.83 10.99
C ASN A 64 21.23 -21.38 10.45
N ILE A 65 20.14 -20.97 9.81
CA ILE A 65 20.02 -19.71 9.09
C ILE A 65 19.62 -18.60 10.08
N ARG A 66 20.27 -17.44 9.97
CA ARG A 66 19.84 -16.21 10.64
C ARG A 66 19.67 -15.10 9.62
N ILE A 67 18.49 -14.50 9.58
CA ILE A 67 18.16 -13.47 8.59
C ILE A 67 17.85 -12.17 9.33
N ALA A 68 18.66 -11.14 9.14
CA ALA A 68 18.38 -9.78 9.58
C ALA A 68 17.59 -9.07 8.47
N ALA A 69 16.30 -8.82 8.70
CA ALA A 69 15.39 -8.27 7.68
C ALA A 69 14.21 -7.53 8.32
N CYS A 70 13.09 -7.43 7.60
CA CYS A 70 11.83 -6.91 8.12
C CYS A 70 11.08 -7.98 8.96
N HIS A 71 9.76 -7.89 9.01
CA HIS A 71 8.92 -8.77 9.81
C HIS A 71 9.02 -10.25 9.38
N GLU A 72 8.97 -11.16 10.35
CA GLU A 72 9.15 -12.61 10.13
C GLU A 72 8.16 -13.18 9.10
N ARG A 73 6.86 -12.88 9.24
CA ARG A 73 5.83 -13.36 8.31
C ARG A 73 6.12 -12.91 6.88
N ALA A 74 6.52 -11.65 6.69
CA ALA A 74 6.86 -11.12 5.39
C ALA A 74 8.04 -11.88 4.77
N VAL A 75 9.11 -12.11 5.53
CA VAL A 75 10.31 -12.84 5.06
C VAL A 75 9.97 -14.28 4.68
N ARG A 76 9.23 -15.01 5.53
CA ARG A 76 8.83 -16.40 5.24
C ARG A 76 8.07 -16.51 3.91
N TRP A 77 7.09 -15.63 3.71
CA TRP A 77 6.25 -15.67 2.51
C TRP A 77 6.89 -15.06 1.26
N LEU A 78 7.89 -14.19 1.41
CA LEU A 78 8.77 -13.77 0.29
C LEU A 78 9.54 -14.98 -0.26
N PHE A 79 10.16 -15.76 0.61
CA PHE A 79 10.88 -16.97 0.26
C PHE A 79 9.97 -18.02 -0.39
N ALA A 80 8.78 -18.25 0.18
CA ALA A 80 7.79 -19.14 -0.41
C ALA A 80 7.32 -18.67 -1.80
N THR A 81 7.04 -17.38 -1.98
CA THR A 81 6.63 -16.78 -3.26
C THR A 81 7.71 -16.93 -4.34
N ALA A 82 8.99 -16.88 -3.95
CA ALA A 82 10.13 -17.11 -4.83
C ALA A 82 10.34 -18.59 -5.21
N GLY A 83 9.55 -19.52 -4.66
CA GLY A 83 9.74 -20.96 -4.83
C GLY A 83 10.93 -21.51 -4.03
N ALA A 84 11.25 -20.87 -2.90
CA ALA A 84 12.35 -21.23 -2.00
C ALA A 84 11.88 -21.18 -0.53
N PRO A 85 10.82 -21.92 -0.13
CA PRO A 85 10.28 -21.83 1.23
C PRO A 85 11.37 -22.12 2.28
N LEU A 86 11.41 -21.30 3.32
CA LEU A 86 12.32 -21.51 4.46
C LEU A 86 11.87 -22.72 5.28
N PRO A 87 12.80 -23.51 5.85
CA PRO A 87 12.44 -24.61 6.74
C PRO A 87 11.82 -24.09 8.06
N ASP A 88 10.98 -24.93 8.68
CA ASP A 88 10.32 -24.60 9.95
C ASP A 88 11.30 -24.54 11.11
N GLU A 89 12.32 -25.41 11.09
CA GLU A 89 13.37 -25.49 12.10
C GLU A 89 14.71 -24.94 11.60
N GLY A 90 15.52 -24.45 12.54
CA GLY A 90 16.88 -23.98 12.23
C GLY A 90 16.93 -22.65 11.47
N VAL A 91 15.83 -21.89 11.47
CA VAL A 91 15.76 -20.53 10.92
C VAL A 91 15.39 -19.55 12.02
N LYS A 92 16.15 -18.48 12.15
CA LYS A 92 15.83 -17.35 13.03
C LYS A 92 15.80 -16.07 12.22
N ILE A 93 14.62 -15.49 12.06
CA ILE A 93 14.45 -14.17 11.42
C ILE A 93 14.45 -13.12 12.53
N VAL A 94 15.34 -12.14 12.41
CA VAL A 94 15.49 -11.04 13.37
C VAL A 94 14.92 -9.78 12.73
N ASN A 95 13.84 -9.27 13.33
CA ASN A 95 13.15 -8.09 12.83
C ASN A 95 13.94 -6.81 13.15
N MET A 96 14.32 -6.06 12.11
CA MET A 96 15.03 -4.80 12.23
C MET A 96 14.11 -3.57 12.32
N THR A 97 12.78 -3.71 12.19
CA THR A 97 11.85 -2.56 12.17
C THR A 97 11.50 -2.01 13.55
N SER A 98 11.78 -2.75 14.63
CA SER A 98 11.28 -2.42 15.98
C SER A 98 12.29 -2.61 17.13
N GLY A 99 13.49 -3.15 16.86
CA GLY A 99 14.53 -3.38 17.87
C GLY A 99 15.69 -2.39 17.75
N SER A 100 16.47 -2.26 18.83
CA SER A 100 17.74 -1.54 18.79
C SER A 100 18.82 -2.35 18.07
N ALA A 101 19.84 -1.67 17.54
CA ALA A 101 20.94 -2.34 16.84
C ALA A 101 21.66 -3.37 17.73
N ASP A 102 21.82 -3.08 19.02
CA ASP A 102 22.49 -3.97 19.97
C ASP A 102 21.69 -5.26 20.24
N GLU A 103 20.37 -5.15 20.39
CA GLU A 103 19.49 -6.32 20.54
C GLU A 103 19.51 -7.19 19.28
N ILE A 104 19.45 -6.56 18.11
CA ILE A 104 19.52 -7.24 16.80
C ILE A 104 20.85 -7.97 16.66
N LEU A 105 21.98 -7.29 16.93
CA LEU A 105 23.32 -7.89 16.86
C LEU A 105 23.48 -9.04 17.86
N THR A 106 23.01 -8.87 19.09
CA THR A 106 23.02 -9.92 20.11
C THR A 106 22.25 -11.15 19.63
N ALA A 107 21.05 -10.95 19.05
CA ALA A 107 20.22 -12.01 18.54
C ALA A 107 20.85 -12.75 17.33
N LEU A 108 21.57 -12.02 16.46
CA LEU A 108 22.24 -12.55 15.27
C LEU A 108 23.55 -13.28 15.60
N LEU A 109 24.31 -12.79 16.58
CA LEU A 109 25.64 -13.30 16.93
C LEU A 109 25.62 -14.35 18.05
N ALA A 110 24.46 -14.61 18.67
CA ALA A 110 24.31 -15.59 19.75
C ALA A 110 24.90 -16.97 19.39
N GLY A 111 25.89 -17.45 20.12
CA GLY A 111 26.51 -18.77 19.86
C GLY A 111 27.41 -18.82 18.62
N VAL A 112 27.79 -17.68 18.04
CA VAL A 112 28.94 -17.61 17.13
C VAL A 112 30.20 -17.79 17.99
N PRO A 113 31.01 -18.85 17.79
CA PRO A 113 32.24 -19.02 18.55
C PRO A 113 33.17 -17.85 18.29
N CYS A 114 33.82 -17.34 19.33
CA CYS A 114 34.91 -16.38 19.19
C CYS A 114 36.14 -17.12 18.60
N GLY A 115 36.10 -17.35 17.28
CA GLY A 115 37.18 -17.97 16.54
C GLY A 115 38.24 -16.93 16.20
N SER A 116 39.34 -16.97 16.94
CA SER A 116 40.67 -16.41 16.63
C SER A 116 40.95 -16.29 15.12
N CYS A 117 41.65 -15.22 14.74
CA CYS A 117 42.01 -14.79 13.38
C CYS A 117 40.96 -13.86 12.75
N CYS A 118 40.92 -12.61 13.22
CA CYS A 118 40.29 -11.49 12.54
C CYS A 118 40.95 -11.25 11.17
N GLY A 119 40.57 -12.06 10.18
CA GLY A 119 40.77 -11.79 8.77
C GLY A 119 39.70 -10.79 8.32
N GLN A 120 40.10 -9.53 8.15
CA GLN A 120 39.29 -8.51 7.50
C GLN A 120 39.24 -8.83 5.99
N SER A 121 38.46 -9.84 5.60
CA SER A 121 38.07 -9.96 4.20
C SER A 121 37.19 -8.76 3.88
N GLU A 122 37.59 -7.93 2.91
CA GLU A 122 36.76 -6.86 2.37
C GLU A 122 35.41 -7.45 1.96
N ARG A 123 34.36 -7.12 2.72
CA ARG A 123 33.01 -7.61 2.45
C ARG A 123 32.34 -6.62 1.51
N PRO A 124 31.74 -7.08 0.40
CA PRO A 124 31.10 -6.19 -0.55
C PRO A 124 29.98 -5.43 0.14
N GLU A 125 29.94 -4.11 -0.07
CA GLU A 125 28.85 -3.29 0.43
C GLU A 125 27.56 -3.64 -0.32
N PRO A 126 26.42 -3.74 0.37
CA PRO A 126 25.14 -3.91 -0.32
C PRO A 126 24.93 -2.72 -1.25
N GLN A 127 24.62 -3.00 -2.52
CA GLN A 127 24.38 -1.96 -3.51
C GLN A 127 23.15 -1.14 -3.08
N ALA A 128 23.34 0.17 -3.00
CA ALA A 128 22.23 1.10 -2.84
C ALA A 128 21.27 0.99 -4.03
N ALA A 129 20.00 1.28 -3.82
CA ALA A 129 19.04 1.37 -4.91
C ALA A 129 19.51 2.47 -5.87
N ALA A 130 19.65 2.15 -7.15
CA ALA A 130 19.95 3.16 -8.15
C ALA A 130 18.75 4.11 -8.30
N GLU A 131 19.01 5.39 -8.56
CA GLU A 131 17.94 6.35 -8.85
C GLU A 131 17.16 5.91 -10.09
N GLY A 132 15.82 5.86 -10.01
CA GLY A 132 14.95 5.34 -11.06
C GLY A 132 14.82 3.81 -11.10
N GLN A 133 15.42 3.08 -10.16
CA GLN A 133 15.25 1.63 -10.06
C GLN A 133 13.83 1.25 -9.63
N TRP A 134 13.29 0.20 -10.23
CA TRP A 134 11.98 -0.34 -9.90
C TRP A 134 11.90 -0.70 -8.42
N LYS A 135 11.02 -0.03 -7.66
CA LYS A 135 10.74 -0.34 -6.26
C LYS A 135 9.85 -1.58 -6.21
N PRO A 136 10.33 -2.73 -5.67
CA PRO A 136 9.56 -3.97 -5.66
C PRO A 136 8.43 -3.89 -4.62
N TRP A 137 7.33 -3.27 -5.03
CA TRP A 137 6.07 -3.18 -4.32
C TRP A 137 5.12 -4.26 -4.86
N PHE A 138 4.92 -5.32 -4.09
CA PHE A 138 4.01 -6.39 -4.47
C PHE A 138 3.52 -7.14 -3.21
N PRO A 139 2.34 -7.78 -3.27
CA PRO A 139 1.83 -8.59 -2.18
C PRO A 139 2.56 -9.94 -2.09
N VAL A 140 2.65 -10.50 -0.90
CA VAL A 140 2.90 -11.92 -0.63
C VAL A 140 1.74 -12.49 0.18
N ILE A 141 1.48 -13.79 0.05
CA ILE A 141 0.32 -14.43 0.70
C ILE A 141 0.81 -15.31 1.84
N ASP A 142 0.24 -15.06 3.02
CA ASP A 142 0.36 -15.89 4.20
C ASP A 142 -0.61 -17.06 4.12
N TYR A 143 -0.13 -18.23 3.70
CA TYR A 143 -0.99 -19.40 3.53
C TYR A 143 -1.40 -20.06 4.84
N ASP A 144 -0.78 -19.71 5.97
CA ASP A 144 -1.21 -20.20 7.29
C ASP A 144 -2.52 -19.53 7.72
N ARG A 145 -2.80 -18.34 7.19
CA ARG A 145 -4.04 -17.58 7.47
C ARG A 145 -5.02 -17.56 6.29
N CYS A 146 -4.53 -17.79 5.07
CA CYS A 146 -5.38 -17.71 3.88
C CYS A 146 -6.42 -18.84 3.85
N THR A 147 -7.70 -18.48 3.96
CA THR A 147 -8.84 -19.42 3.83
C THR A 147 -9.23 -19.70 2.38
N GLY A 148 -8.55 -19.11 1.39
CA GLY A 148 -8.86 -19.31 -0.03
C GLY A 148 -10.17 -18.63 -0.49
N CYS A 149 -10.59 -17.55 0.17
CA CYS A 149 -11.83 -16.82 -0.16
C CYS A 149 -11.81 -16.09 -1.51
N LYS A 150 -10.65 -15.98 -2.17
CA LYS A 150 -10.43 -15.34 -3.49
C LYS A 150 -10.81 -13.86 -3.60
N GLN A 151 -11.10 -13.16 -2.50
CA GLN A 151 -11.45 -11.73 -2.53
C GLN A 151 -10.33 -10.85 -3.09
N CYS A 152 -9.06 -11.14 -2.75
CA CYS A 152 -7.90 -10.42 -3.27
C CYS A 152 -7.74 -10.54 -4.79
N LEU A 153 -8.05 -11.71 -5.36
CA LEU A 153 -8.07 -11.96 -6.80
C LEU A 153 -9.16 -11.12 -7.48
N ASN A 154 -10.39 -11.18 -6.95
CA ASN A 154 -11.54 -10.46 -7.52
C ASN A 154 -11.40 -8.93 -7.41
N PHE A 155 -10.70 -8.46 -6.38
CA PHE A 155 -10.46 -7.03 -6.16
C PHE A 155 -9.36 -6.47 -7.07
N CYS A 156 -8.33 -7.26 -7.40
CA CYS A 156 -7.16 -6.76 -8.12
C CYS A 156 -7.39 -6.67 -9.63
N LEU A 157 -7.61 -5.46 -10.13
CA LEU A 157 -7.77 -5.20 -11.58
C LEU A 157 -6.45 -5.26 -12.37
N PHE A 158 -5.30 -5.34 -11.70
CA PHE A 158 -3.98 -5.28 -12.33
C PHE A 158 -3.41 -6.66 -12.69
N GLY A 159 -4.16 -7.76 -12.47
CA GLY A 159 -3.71 -9.11 -12.85
C GLY A 159 -2.49 -9.61 -12.05
N VAL A 160 -2.34 -9.16 -10.80
CA VAL A 160 -1.24 -9.57 -9.92
C VAL A 160 -1.39 -11.04 -9.48
N PHE A 161 -2.63 -11.49 -9.30
CA PHE A 161 -2.97 -12.80 -8.76
C PHE A 161 -3.49 -13.75 -9.83
N GLU A 162 -3.26 -15.06 -9.64
CA GLU A 162 -3.81 -16.16 -10.43
C GLU A 162 -4.25 -17.31 -9.52
N ILE A 163 -5.10 -18.20 -10.02
CA ILE A 163 -5.46 -19.45 -9.35
C ILE A 163 -4.45 -20.54 -9.75
N SER A 164 -3.87 -21.21 -8.77
CA SER A 164 -2.99 -22.38 -8.96
C SER A 164 -3.79 -23.64 -9.29
N SER A 165 -3.09 -24.73 -9.65
CA SER A 165 -3.71 -26.07 -9.84
C SER A 165 -4.49 -26.55 -8.62
N ASP A 166 -4.07 -26.12 -7.43
CA ASP A 166 -4.63 -26.56 -6.14
C ASP A 166 -5.76 -25.65 -5.64
N ASP A 167 -6.38 -24.87 -6.54
CA ASP A 167 -7.45 -23.88 -6.26
C ASP A 167 -7.06 -22.77 -5.26
N LYS A 168 -5.75 -22.57 -5.05
CA LYS A 168 -5.19 -21.51 -4.20
C LYS A 168 -4.82 -20.28 -5.02
N VAL A 169 -5.08 -19.10 -4.48
CA VAL A 169 -4.61 -17.83 -5.06
C VAL A 169 -3.09 -17.73 -4.87
N ARG A 170 -2.35 -17.44 -5.94
CA ARG A 170 -0.91 -17.16 -5.92
C ARG A 170 -0.61 -15.82 -6.58
N VAL A 171 0.52 -15.21 -6.21
CA VAL A 171 1.04 -13.99 -6.86
C VAL A 171 1.79 -14.42 -8.11
N ALA A 172 1.23 -14.14 -9.28
CA ALA A 172 1.80 -14.54 -10.57
C ALA A 172 2.61 -13.42 -11.20
N ASN A 173 2.10 -12.19 -11.16
CA ASN A 173 2.69 -11.03 -11.82
C ASN A 173 2.98 -9.92 -10.79
N PRO A 174 4.01 -10.05 -9.94
CA PRO A 174 4.31 -9.07 -8.90
C PRO A 174 4.61 -7.67 -9.47
N ALA A 175 5.21 -7.59 -10.67
CA ALA A 175 5.53 -6.34 -11.35
C ALA A 175 4.29 -5.51 -11.75
N ASN A 176 3.12 -6.15 -11.90
CA ASN A 176 1.89 -5.44 -12.28
C ASN A 176 1.24 -4.70 -11.10
N CYS A 177 1.72 -4.89 -9.87
CA CYS A 177 1.11 -4.27 -8.72
C CYS A 177 1.30 -2.74 -8.79
N LYS A 178 0.19 -1.99 -8.74
CA LYS A 178 0.24 -0.53 -8.67
C LYS A 178 0.99 -0.11 -7.42
N LEU A 179 2.07 0.66 -7.60
CA LEU A 179 2.92 1.16 -6.53
C LEU A 179 2.08 1.83 -5.43
N ASN A 180 2.35 1.47 -4.17
CA ASN A 180 1.68 1.97 -2.97
C ASN A 180 0.17 1.67 -2.87
N CYS A 181 -0.37 0.71 -3.63
CA CYS A 181 -1.75 0.24 -3.46
C CYS A 181 -1.81 -1.02 -2.56
N PRO A 182 -2.32 -0.92 -1.31
CA PRO A 182 -2.48 -2.07 -0.39
C PRO A 182 -3.91 -2.61 -0.33
N ALA A 183 -4.77 -2.26 -1.30
CA ALA A 183 -6.21 -2.46 -1.17
C ALA A 183 -6.62 -3.94 -1.06
N CYS A 184 -5.90 -4.86 -1.72
CA CYS A 184 -6.12 -6.30 -1.56
C CYS A 184 -5.75 -6.83 -0.16
N ALA A 185 -4.89 -6.13 0.60
CA ALA A 185 -4.61 -6.47 1.99
C ALA A 185 -5.74 -6.03 2.93
N ARG A 186 -6.37 -4.88 2.65
CA ARG A 186 -7.48 -4.35 3.47
C ARG A 186 -8.78 -5.12 3.28
N ILE A 187 -9.01 -5.68 2.10
CA ILE A 187 -10.21 -6.50 1.84
C ILE A 187 -10.07 -7.93 2.39
N CYS A 188 -8.86 -8.38 2.73
CA CYS A 188 -8.64 -9.75 3.18
C CYS A 188 -9.17 -9.94 4.61
N PRO A 189 -10.20 -10.78 4.83
CA PRO A 189 -10.80 -10.94 6.16
C PRO A 189 -9.81 -11.53 7.18
N GLU A 190 -8.94 -12.43 6.72
CA GLU A 190 -7.94 -13.11 7.56
C GLU A 190 -6.61 -12.35 7.65
N THR A 191 -6.51 -11.17 7.04
CA THR A 191 -5.25 -10.38 7.00
C THR A 191 -4.05 -11.24 6.56
N ALA A 192 -4.28 -12.04 5.50
CA ALA A 192 -3.31 -12.98 4.95
C ALA A 192 -2.44 -12.35 3.85
N VAL A 193 -2.89 -11.27 3.21
CA VAL A 193 -2.12 -10.58 2.18
C VAL A 193 -1.18 -9.56 2.84
N ILE A 194 0.12 -9.70 2.59
CA ILE A 194 1.19 -8.91 3.19
C ILE A 194 1.90 -8.08 2.13
N PHE A 195 2.14 -6.80 2.41
CA PHE A 195 3.04 -5.94 1.64
C PHE A 195 4.26 -5.59 2.49
N PRO A 196 5.41 -6.26 2.32
CA PRO A 196 6.57 -6.09 3.18
C PRO A 196 7.05 -4.63 3.33
N LYS A 197 6.80 -3.81 2.29
CA LYS A 197 7.18 -2.39 2.23
C LYS A 197 6.11 -1.41 2.70
N HIS A 198 4.97 -1.90 3.18
CA HIS A 198 3.95 -1.04 3.77
C HIS A 198 4.45 -0.52 5.13
N PRO A 199 4.17 0.75 5.50
CA PRO A 199 4.70 1.32 6.74
C PRO A 199 4.06 0.75 8.01
N SER A 200 2.78 0.37 7.93
CA SER A 200 2.00 -0.02 9.12
C SER A 200 1.69 -1.51 9.18
N PRO A 201 1.75 -2.13 10.38
CA PRO A 201 1.14 -3.44 10.63
C PRO A 201 -0.40 -3.35 10.62
N PRO A 202 -1.11 -4.46 10.41
CA PRO A 202 -0.59 -5.82 10.12
C PRO A 202 -0.21 -6.05 8.65
N ILE A 203 -0.51 -5.08 7.76
CA ILE A 203 -0.31 -5.19 6.31
C ILE A 203 1.15 -5.47 5.96
N ASN A 204 2.11 -4.96 6.73
CA ASN A 204 3.53 -5.17 6.49
C ASN A 204 4.10 -6.51 7.00
N GLY A 205 3.25 -7.41 7.49
CA GLY A 205 3.64 -8.69 8.06
C GLY A 205 3.98 -8.61 9.55
N GLY A 206 3.74 -7.47 10.20
CA GLY A 206 3.79 -7.35 11.65
C GLY A 206 2.73 -8.19 12.37
N THR A 207 2.68 -8.04 13.70
CA THR A 207 1.73 -8.74 14.56
C THR A 207 0.30 -8.41 14.14
N VAL A 208 -0.57 -9.42 14.17
CA VAL A 208 -2.00 -9.22 13.94
C VAL A 208 -2.72 -9.38 15.25
N ASP A 209 -3.48 -8.36 15.60
CA ASP A 209 -4.45 -8.42 16.69
C ASP A 209 -5.77 -8.87 16.08
N ASP A 210 -6.16 -10.12 16.34
CA ASP A 210 -7.34 -10.73 15.73
C ASP A 210 -8.62 -9.96 16.10
N ASP A 211 -8.71 -9.38 17.30
CA ASP A 211 -9.90 -8.62 17.73
C ASP A 211 -10.08 -7.34 16.91
N GLN A 212 -8.98 -6.67 16.56
CA GLN A 212 -9.00 -5.45 15.74
C GLN A 212 -9.16 -5.75 14.24
N ALA A 213 -8.53 -6.83 13.76
CA ALA A 213 -8.57 -7.23 12.35
C ALA A 213 -9.99 -7.62 11.91
N HIS A 214 -10.71 -8.39 12.74
CA HIS A 214 -12.10 -8.77 12.46
C HIS A 214 -13.03 -7.55 12.53
N ALA A 215 -12.82 -6.62 13.46
CA ALA A 215 -13.64 -5.42 13.59
C ALA A 215 -13.50 -4.47 12.38
N GLU A 216 -12.28 -4.30 11.84
CA GLU A 216 -12.05 -3.49 10.64
C GLU A 216 -12.62 -4.16 9.38
N ALA A 217 -12.46 -5.47 9.22
CA ALA A 217 -13.08 -6.23 8.14
C ALA A 217 -14.62 -6.19 8.20
N THR A 218 -15.20 -6.25 9.42
CA THR A 218 -16.65 -6.15 9.64
C THR A 218 -17.20 -4.79 9.24
N ARG A 219 -16.46 -3.69 9.45
CA ARG A 219 -16.87 -2.34 9.02
C ARG A 219 -17.01 -2.20 7.50
N VAL A 220 -16.31 -3.02 6.72
CA VAL A 220 -16.39 -3.03 5.25
C VAL A 220 -17.53 -3.95 4.75
N ASN A 221 -18.28 -4.59 5.65
CA ASN A 221 -19.47 -5.34 5.28
C ASN A 221 -20.62 -4.38 4.95
N LEU A 222 -20.60 -3.89 3.71
CA LEU A 222 -21.61 -3.00 3.14
C LEU A 222 -23.02 -3.57 3.29
N GLN A 223 -23.17 -4.90 3.36
CA GLN A 223 -24.45 -5.57 3.57
C GLN A 223 -25.04 -5.36 4.96
N GLU A 224 -24.23 -5.00 5.97
CA GLU A 224 -24.73 -4.62 7.29
C GLU A 224 -25.11 -3.15 7.40
N LEU A 225 -24.34 -2.27 6.74
CA LEU A 225 -24.66 -0.84 6.61
C LEU A 225 -25.88 -0.58 5.72
N LEU A 226 -26.13 -1.46 4.73
CA LEU A 226 -27.31 -1.43 3.86
C LEU A 226 -28.53 -2.16 4.47
N LYS A 227 -28.49 -2.62 5.74
CA LYS A 227 -29.67 -3.17 6.43
C LYS A 227 -30.75 -2.12 6.75
N GLY A 228 -30.56 -0.86 6.38
CA GLY A 228 -31.64 0.10 6.28
C GLY A 228 -32.06 0.20 4.82
N ASP A 229 -33.28 -0.22 4.49
CA ASP A 229 -33.86 0.07 3.19
C ASP A 229 -33.91 1.61 3.04
N VAL A 230 -33.02 2.15 2.21
CA VAL A 230 -32.96 3.59 1.90
C VAL A 230 -34.35 4.09 1.47
N TYR A 231 -35.13 3.24 0.80
CA TYR A 231 -36.50 3.54 0.41
C TYR A 231 -37.46 3.60 1.60
N GLU A 232 -37.21 2.89 2.70
CA GLU A 232 -37.99 2.99 3.93
C GLU A 232 -37.72 4.31 4.67
N VAL A 233 -36.46 4.75 4.74
CA VAL A 233 -36.08 6.08 5.27
C VAL A 233 -36.66 7.21 4.41
N LEU A 234 -36.67 7.05 3.08
CA LEU A 234 -37.31 8.02 2.18
C LEU A 234 -38.85 8.01 2.30
N ARG A 235 -39.47 6.85 2.54
CA ARG A 235 -40.93 6.74 2.79
C ARG A 235 -41.36 7.34 4.12
N GLN A 236 -40.49 7.34 5.13
CA GLN A 236 -40.75 7.93 6.45
C GLN A 236 -40.50 9.45 6.53
N ARG A 237 -40.08 10.10 5.44
CA ARG A 237 -40.10 11.57 5.35
C ARG A 237 -41.56 12.03 5.21
N ASP A 238 -42.27 12.06 6.33
CA ASP A 238 -43.62 12.59 6.44
C ASP A 238 -43.70 13.98 5.78
N GLY A 239 -44.54 14.11 4.75
CA GLY A 239 -44.80 15.34 4.02
C GLY A 239 -45.39 16.49 4.86
N ARG A 240 -45.59 16.29 6.16
CA ARG A 240 -46.06 17.32 7.11
C ARG A 240 -45.05 18.46 7.29
N LYS A 241 -43.74 18.17 7.31
CA LYS A 241 -42.71 19.23 7.41
C LYS A 241 -42.58 20.03 6.11
N VAL A 242 -42.62 19.34 4.97
CA VAL A 242 -42.54 19.98 3.64
C VAL A 242 -43.72 20.93 3.39
N ALA A 243 -44.93 20.57 3.82
CA ALA A 243 -46.09 21.45 3.69
C ALA A 243 -45.99 22.71 4.56
N GLN A 244 -45.44 22.60 5.76
CA GLN A 244 -45.22 23.75 6.66
C GLN A 244 -44.12 24.67 6.15
N ASP A 245 -43.02 24.11 5.63
CA ASP A 245 -41.91 24.87 5.06
C ASP A 245 -42.33 25.64 3.79
N ILE A 246 -43.21 25.06 2.96
CA ILE A 246 -43.77 25.73 1.78
C ILE A 246 -44.68 26.90 2.18
N GLN A 247 -45.54 26.71 3.19
CA GLN A 247 -46.43 27.76 3.67
C GLN A 247 -45.65 28.93 4.27
N GLN A 248 -44.60 28.64 5.05
CA GLN A 248 -43.74 29.65 5.64
C GLN A 248 -42.93 30.40 4.56
N ALA A 249 -42.41 29.70 3.54
CA ALA A 249 -41.75 30.33 2.40
C ALA A 249 -42.71 31.23 1.59
N MET A 250 -43.98 30.85 1.45
CA MET A 250 -45.01 31.67 0.79
C MET A 250 -45.32 32.95 1.59
N GLU A 251 -45.41 32.85 2.93
CA GLU A 251 -45.63 33.99 3.81
C GLU A 251 -44.43 34.95 3.89
N GLU A 252 -43.21 34.42 3.90
CA GLU A 252 -41.98 35.22 3.85
C GLU A 252 -41.84 35.95 2.52
N ARG A 253 -42.23 35.30 1.41
CA ARG A 253 -42.27 35.93 0.08
C ARG A 253 -43.34 37.03 -0.01
N ALA A 254 -44.48 36.85 0.67
CA ALA A 254 -45.53 37.86 0.76
C ALA A 254 -45.15 39.06 1.65
N LYS A 255 -44.27 38.86 2.64
CA LYS A 255 -43.72 39.92 3.51
C LYS A 255 -42.60 40.73 2.84
N CYS A 256 -42.00 40.24 1.76
CA CYS A 256 -40.94 40.94 1.06
C CYS A 256 -41.53 42.09 0.21
N SER A 257 -41.20 43.34 0.57
CA SER A 257 -41.77 44.57 -0.03
C SER A 257 -41.39 44.82 -1.50
N CYS A 258 -40.61 43.95 -2.12
CA CYS A 258 -40.25 44.02 -3.54
C CYS A 258 -41.28 43.36 -4.46
N ALA A 259 -42.33 42.71 -3.93
CA ALA A 259 -43.35 41.98 -4.72
C ALA A 259 -44.21 42.86 -5.65
N SER A 260 -44.12 44.20 -5.57
CA SER A 260 -44.85 45.13 -6.44
C SER A 260 -44.01 45.82 -7.51
N LYS A 261 -42.71 45.50 -7.64
CA LYS A 261 -41.87 46.11 -8.69
C LYS A 261 -41.94 45.28 -9.99
N PRO A 262 -42.29 45.90 -11.15
CA PRO A 262 -42.32 45.21 -12.44
C PRO A 262 -40.98 44.56 -12.77
N LEU A 263 -41.02 43.37 -13.36
CA LEU A 263 -39.86 42.51 -13.66
C LEU A 263 -38.72 43.22 -14.42
N GLU A 264 -39.03 44.30 -15.14
CA GLU A 264 -38.06 45.12 -15.89
C GLU A 264 -37.08 45.89 -15.00
N THR A 265 -37.47 46.30 -13.79
CA THR A 265 -36.56 47.06 -12.89
C THR A 265 -35.53 46.16 -12.19
N LEU A 266 -35.82 44.88 -12.00
CA LEU A 266 -34.89 43.90 -11.43
C LEU A 266 -33.79 43.47 -12.42
N ARG A 267 -34.10 43.43 -13.73
CA ARG A 267 -33.11 43.15 -14.78
C ARG A 267 -32.06 44.25 -14.91
N ALA A 268 -32.46 45.51 -14.76
CA ALA A 268 -31.55 46.65 -14.86
C ALA A 268 -30.49 46.68 -13.73
N SER A 269 -30.85 46.26 -12.51
CA SER A 269 -29.89 46.22 -11.39
C SER A 269 -28.90 45.05 -11.47
N MET A 270 -29.31 43.92 -12.03
CA MET A 270 -28.44 42.74 -12.19
C MET A 270 -27.46 42.87 -13.37
N ALA A 271 -27.82 43.64 -14.40
CA ALA A 271 -26.91 43.95 -15.51
C ALA A 271 -25.78 44.92 -15.14
N ALA A 272 -25.91 45.68 -14.05
CA ALA A 272 -24.92 46.66 -13.61
C ALA A 272 -23.84 46.09 -12.66
N SER A 273 -23.94 44.81 -12.27
CA SER A 273 -23.04 44.22 -11.27
C SER A 273 -22.74 42.74 -11.53
N SER A 274 -22.36 42.40 -12.76
CA SER A 274 -21.61 41.16 -13.02
C SER A 274 -20.23 41.52 -13.57
N PRO A 275 -19.14 41.00 -12.98
CA PRO A 275 -17.82 41.15 -13.55
C PRO A 275 -17.79 40.35 -14.85
N VAL A 276 -17.54 41.03 -15.96
CA VAL A 276 -17.22 40.38 -17.22
C VAL A 276 -15.91 39.63 -17.01
N CYS A 277 -15.94 38.31 -17.23
CA CYS A 277 -14.75 37.49 -17.29
C CYS A 277 -14.03 37.83 -18.61
N ASP A 278 -12.86 38.47 -18.53
CA ASP A 278 -11.95 38.74 -19.66
C ASP A 278 -11.30 37.42 -20.12
N CYS A 279 -12.08 36.58 -20.78
CA CYS A 279 -11.56 35.43 -21.51
C CYS A 279 -12.18 35.48 -22.92
N ASP A 280 -11.35 35.73 -23.92
CA ASP A 280 -11.68 35.62 -25.35
C ASP A 280 -11.96 34.15 -25.71
N CYS A 281 -13.09 33.63 -25.26
CA CYS A 281 -13.64 32.36 -25.71
C CYS A 281 -14.88 32.67 -26.54
N GLU A 282 -14.76 32.53 -27.86
CA GLU A 282 -15.90 32.55 -28.78
C GLU A 282 -16.78 31.31 -28.54
N CYS A 283 -17.60 31.35 -27.50
CA CYS A 283 -18.66 30.38 -27.28
C CYS A 283 -19.85 30.74 -28.20
N HIS A 284 -19.84 30.19 -29.41
CA HIS A 284 -21.05 30.16 -30.24
C HIS A 284 -22.15 29.37 -29.54
N GLU A 285 -23.32 30.00 -29.38
CA GLU A 285 -24.53 29.33 -28.92
C GLU A 285 -24.88 28.20 -29.90
N VAL A 286 -24.94 26.96 -29.39
CA VAL A 286 -25.45 25.82 -30.17
C VAL A 286 -26.76 25.38 -29.53
N GLU A 287 -27.86 25.78 -30.16
CA GLU A 287 -29.18 25.22 -29.85
C GLU A 287 -29.24 23.73 -30.22
N SER A 288 -29.95 23.00 -29.38
CA SER A 288 -30.15 21.55 -29.36
C SER A 288 -30.46 20.90 -30.72
N GLN A 289 -29.76 19.81 -31.04
CA GLN A 289 -30.35 18.58 -31.60
C GLN A 289 -29.40 17.38 -31.48
N ALA A 290 -30.00 16.19 -31.47
CA ALA A 290 -29.52 14.94 -30.89
C ALA A 290 -28.39 14.18 -31.64
N ASP A 291 -27.84 13.19 -30.93
CA ASP A 291 -27.07 12.03 -31.41
C ASP A 291 -25.74 12.27 -32.12
N THR A 292 -24.65 12.32 -31.35
CA THR A 292 -23.47 11.43 -31.48
C THR A 292 -22.43 11.78 -30.40
N LEU A 293 -22.12 10.83 -29.51
CA LEU A 293 -20.98 10.94 -28.61
C LEU A 293 -19.70 10.64 -29.40
N GLN A 294 -18.89 11.66 -29.69
CA GLN A 294 -17.52 11.49 -30.15
C GLN A 294 -16.57 11.98 -29.04
N PRO A 295 -15.60 11.17 -28.58
CA PRO A 295 -14.67 11.59 -27.52
C PRO A 295 -13.70 12.64 -28.03
N CYS A 296 -13.37 13.64 -27.19
CA CYS A 296 -12.30 14.59 -27.45
C CYS A 296 -10.92 13.89 -27.50
N GLU A 297 -10.08 14.30 -28.45
CA GLU A 297 -8.70 13.82 -28.64
C GLU A 297 -7.75 14.29 -27.51
N PRO A 298 -6.60 13.61 -27.31
CA PRO A 298 -5.91 13.52 -26.02
C PRO A 298 -4.73 14.49 -25.83
N ASP A 299 -4.72 15.67 -26.44
CA ASP A 299 -3.58 16.60 -26.37
C ASP A 299 -4.01 18.03 -25.96
N CYS A 300 -4.45 18.19 -24.72
CA CYS A 300 -4.54 19.51 -24.08
C CYS A 300 -3.64 19.51 -22.83
N ASP A 301 -2.39 19.93 -23.01
CA ASP A 301 -1.40 20.08 -21.95
C ASP A 301 -1.64 21.42 -21.26
N CYS A 302 -2.42 21.41 -20.16
CA CYS A 302 -2.89 22.61 -19.45
C CYS A 302 -1.82 23.35 -18.65
N ASN A 303 -0.53 23.26 -19.03
CA ASN A 303 0.56 23.69 -18.17
C ASN A 303 1.68 24.44 -18.90
N GLN A 304 1.34 25.24 -19.90
CA GLN A 304 2.24 26.26 -20.44
C GLN A 304 1.72 27.65 -20.06
N THR A 305 2.54 28.39 -19.32
CA THR A 305 2.34 29.81 -19.04
C THR A 305 2.95 30.62 -20.17
N ASP A 306 2.19 31.53 -20.76
CA ASP A 306 2.70 32.47 -21.76
C ASP A 306 3.69 33.49 -21.13
N ASP A 307 4.55 34.07 -21.96
CA ASP A 307 5.70 34.93 -21.65
C ASP A 307 5.36 36.25 -20.90
N ASP A 308 4.09 36.48 -20.55
CA ASP A 308 3.61 37.63 -19.77
C ASP A 308 3.15 37.26 -18.35
N GLY A 309 3.35 36.01 -17.90
CA GLY A 309 3.31 35.68 -16.47
C GLY A 309 1.95 35.88 -15.78
N ARG A 310 0.86 35.35 -16.34
CA ARG A 310 -0.36 35.06 -15.59
C ARG A 310 -0.76 33.59 -15.75
N LYS A 311 -1.17 32.99 -14.63
CA LYS A 311 -1.78 31.66 -14.57
C LYS A 311 -3.22 31.72 -15.06
#